data_AF-A0A0A7LCK4-F1
#
_entry.id   AF-A0A0A7LCK4-F1
#
_cell.length_a   1.000
_cell.length_b   1.000
_cell.length_c   1.000
_cell.angle_alpha   90.00
_cell.angle_beta   90.00
_cell.angle_gamma   90.00
#
_symmetry.space_group_name_H-M   'P 1'
#
loop_
_entity.id
_entity.type
_entity.pdbx_description
1 polymer ?
#
loop_
_entity_poly.entity_id
_entity_poly.type
_entity_poly.pdbx_seq_one_letter_code
_entity_poly.pdbx_strand_id
1 'polypeptide(L)'
;MTERMRLLVCCETDIPSVNMKSQLIRKRDWEDIGMHGNDSFLINGRTVMMTTPDLHIRLEDLDNRIDNANLTIDEVVFMSRHSATSGEAALTVHPIGNFHKNEFGGREKTLVRANPALMTDALRRIAGYNDLESFKVCFEVTHHGPWLKRPTFFIEIGSDGRNWGNERAADILTDVLLDMEPRDYCTAVGVGGGHYAPRFTEVALEYKINFGHMLPNYQIEGSDDEDTVRMVKDACSASDTKLVYIHRKSMKGPEERRISELIRSAGFELITSSNLEHINGN
;
A
#
# COMPACT_ATOMS: atom_id res chain seq x y z
N MET A 1 22.53 0.97 8.33
CA MET A 1 21.17 1.45 8.06
C MET A 1 20.61 1.89 9.40
N THR A 2 20.18 3.15 9.54
CA THR A 2 19.48 3.59 10.75
C THR A 2 18.25 2.72 10.95
N GLU A 3 18.08 2.22 12.16
CA GLU A 3 17.04 1.26 12.49
C GLU A 3 15.69 1.99 12.51
N ARG A 4 14.79 1.66 11.58
CA ARG A 4 13.50 2.35 11.41
C ARG A 4 12.47 1.87 12.42
N MET A 5 11.67 2.81 12.94
CA MET A 5 10.51 2.57 13.81
C MET A 5 9.22 2.53 13.00
N ARG A 6 8.43 1.47 13.17
CA ARG A 6 7.16 1.26 12.45
C ARG A 6 5.96 1.48 13.37
N LEU A 7 4.93 2.13 12.85
CA LEU A 7 3.61 2.17 13.48
C LEU A 7 2.64 1.25 12.75
N LEU A 8 1.99 0.35 13.49
CA LEU A 8 0.82 -0.39 13.06
C LEU A 8 -0.42 0.33 13.59
N VAL A 9 -1.34 0.71 12.71
CA VAL A 9 -2.58 1.39 13.11
C VAL A 9 -3.72 0.38 13.14
N CYS A 10 -4.34 0.25 14.31
CA CYS A 10 -5.52 -0.57 14.55
C CYS A 10 -6.75 0.32 14.77
N CYS A 11 -7.77 0.18 13.91
CA CYS A 11 -9.05 0.87 14.09
C CYS A 11 -10.07 -0.08 14.74
N GLU A 12 -10.64 0.29 15.90
CA GLU A 12 -11.54 -0.60 16.67
C GLU A 12 -12.86 -0.91 15.95
N THR A 13 -13.25 -0.05 15.02
CA THR A 13 -14.46 -0.21 14.21
C THR A 13 -14.26 -1.10 12.98
N ASP A 14 -13.03 -1.59 12.76
CA ASP A 14 -12.62 -2.40 11.62
C ASP A 14 -12.30 -3.84 12.07
N ILE A 15 -13.11 -4.81 11.64
CA ILE A 15 -13.03 -6.21 12.10
C ILE A 15 -11.67 -6.85 11.74
N PRO A 16 -11.19 -6.82 10.47
CA PRO A 16 -9.83 -7.24 10.12
C PRO A 16 -8.75 -6.61 10.98
N SER A 17 -8.86 -5.31 11.25
CA SER A 17 -7.90 -4.60 12.09
C SER A 17 -7.84 -5.16 13.51
N VAL A 18 -9.00 -5.37 14.15
CA VAL A 18 -9.09 -5.90 15.52
C VAL A 18 -8.61 -7.36 15.58
N ASN A 19 -8.91 -8.15 14.54
CA ASN A 19 -8.42 -9.53 14.44
C ASN A 19 -6.90 -9.58 14.30
N MET A 20 -6.30 -8.74 13.45
CA MET A 20 -4.84 -8.63 13.32
C MET A 20 -4.20 -8.18 14.63
N LYS A 21 -4.73 -7.15 15.31
CA LYS A 21 -4.27 -6.77 16.66
C LYS A 21 -4.29 -7.96 17.63
N SER A 22 -5.38 -8.71 17.65
CA SER A 22 -5.54 -9.87 18.54
C SER A 22 -4.50 -10.95 18.28
N GLN A 23 -4.18 -11.23 17.01
CA GLN A 23 -3.13 -12.18 16.66
C GLN A 23 -1.72 -11.66 17.00
N LEU A 24 -1.44 -10.38 16.76
CA LEU A 24 -0.15 -9.76 17.14
C LEU A 24 0.12 -9.88 18.65
N ILE A 25 -0.88 -9.63 19.49
CA ILE A 25 -0.79 -9.75 20.95
C ILE A 25 -0.53 -11.21 21.38
N ARG A 26 -1.02 -12.19 20.63
CA ARG A 26 -0.78 -13.62 20.92
C ARG A 26 0.61 -14.09 20.50
N LYS A 27 1.20 -13.49 19.46
CA LYS A 27 2.47 -13.93 18.85
C LYS A 27 3.72 -13.33 19.51
N ARG A 28 3.61 -12.19 20.18
CA ARG A 28 4.73 -11.44 20.77
C ARG A 28 4.33 -10.82 22.10
N ASP A 29 5.32 -10.56 22.95
CA ASP A 29 5.13 -9.79 24.17
C ASP A 29 5.14 -8.29 23.85
N TRP A 30 4.03 -7.61 24.12
CA TRP A 30 3.90 -6.18 23.90
C TRP A 30 3.91 -5.44 25.24
N GLU A 31 4.73 -4.39 25.33
CA GLU A 31 4.74 -3.48 26.47
C GLU A 31 3.69 -2.39 26.28
N ASP A 32 2.87 -2.15 27.30
CA ASP A 32 1.91 -1.05 27.32
C ASP A 32 2.65 0.27 27.65
N ILE A 33 2.66 1.18 26.69
CA ILE A 33 3.29 2.51 26.83
C ILE A 33 2.26 3.62 27.06
N GLY A 34 1.03 3.24 27.39
CA GLY A 34 -0.03 4.12 27.86
C GLY A 34 -0.95 4.65 26.75
N MET A 35 -1.74 5.65 27.14
CA MET A 35 -2.72 6.29 26.28
C MET A 35 -2.38 7.75 26.04
N HIS A 36 -2.70 8.24 24.86
CA HIS A 36 -2.65 9.67 24.53
C HIS A 36 -3.95 10.07 23.81
N GLY A 37 -4.75 10.93 24.43
CA GLY A 37 -6.10 11.21 23.95
C GLY A 37 -6.98 9.95 24.01
N ASN A 38 -7.59 9.59 22.88
CA ASN A 38 -8.43 8.38 22.76
C ASN A 38 -7.64 7.15 22.27
N ASP A 39 -6.33 7.29 22.08
CA ASP A 39 -5.52 6.27 21.44
C ASP A 39 -4.66 5.54 22.49
N SER A 40 -4.59 4.21 22.39
CA SER A 40 -3.72 3.38 23.23
C SER A 40 -2.56 2.84 22.42
N PHE A 41 -1.40 2.71 23.06
CA PHE A 41 -0.15 2.38 22.40
C PHE A 41 0.53 1.19 23.06
N LEU A 42 0.90 0.22 22.26
CA LEU A 42 1.73 -0.92 22.64
C LEU A 42 3.04 -0.88 21.87
N ILE A 43 4.13 -1.38 22.45
CA ILE A 43 5.43 -1.48 21.76
C ILE A 43 6.03 -2.88 21.87
N ASN A 44 6.64 -3.34 20.78
CA ASN A 44 7.48 -4.52 20.74
C ASN A 44 8.71 -4.21 19.85
N GLY A 45 9.88 -4.09 20.47
CA GLY A 45 11.12 -3.76 19.77
C GLY A 45 11.01 -2.44 18.99
N ARG A 46 10.97 -2.53 17.66
CA ARG A 46 10.88 -1.37 16.74
C ARG A 46 9.50 -1.13 16.16
N THR A 47 8.51 -1.85 16.67
CA THR A 47 7.13 -1.76 16.21
C THR A 47 6.28 -1.21 17.33
N VAL A 48 5.62 -0.09 17.05
CA VAL A 48 4.55 0.47 17.88
C VAL A 48 3.22 0.06 17.25
N MET A 49 2.25 -0.33 18.07
CA MET A 49 0.88 -0.54 17.65
C MET A 49 -0.02 0.48 18.34
N MET A 50 -0.68 1.32 17.55
CA MET A 50 -1.68 2.27 18.02
C MET A 50 -3.07 1.68 17.81
N THR A 51 -3.92 1.74 18.82
CA THR A 51 -5.35 1.43 18.70
C THR A 51 -6.16 2.70 18.86
N THR A 52 -7.10 2.94 17.94
CA THR A 52 -7.95 4.13 17.91
C THR A 52 -9.43 3.77 17.62
N PRO A 53 -10.40 4.47 18.24
CA PRO A 53 -11.81 4.28 17.93
C PRO A 53 -12.22 4.86 16.56
N ASP A 54 -11.38 5.73 15.98
CA ASP A 54 -11.65 6.39 14.71
C ASP A 54 -11.53 5.42 13.52
N LEU A 55 -12.16 5.79 12.40
CA LEU A 55 -12.03 5.05 11.14
C LEU A 55 -10.80 5.53 10.36
N HIS A 56 -10.03 4.60 9.80
CA HIS A 56 -8.75 4.87 9.11
C HIS A 56 -8.82 6.01 8.09
N ILE A 57 -9.83 6.04 7.19
CA ILE A 57 -9.96 7.11 6.17
C ILE A 57 -10.17 8.52 6.75
N ARG A 58 -10.44 8.65 8.06
CA ARG A 58 -10.66 9.93 8.75
C ARG A 58 -9.47 10.38 9.59
N LEU A 59 -8.40 9.59 9.67
CA LEU A 59 -7.21 9.87 10.49
C LEU A 59 -6.25 10.87 9.80
N GLU A 60 -6.77 12.03 9.37
CA GLU A 60 -6.00 13.12 8.73
C GLU A 60 -4.97 13.76 9.65
N ASP A 61 -5.11 13.57 10.97
CA ASP A 61 -4.28 14.16 12.01
C ASP A 61 -3.29 13.15 12.62
N LEU A 62 -3.12 11.95 12.01
CA LEU A 62 -2.28 10.89 12.59
C LEU A 62 -0.84 11.36 12.88
N ASP A 63 -0.25 12.16 11.99
CA ASP A 63 1.10 12.71 12.23
C ASP A 63 1.17 13.53 13.52
N ASN A 64 0.14 14.34 13.80
CA ASN A 64 0.09 15.15 15.02
C ASN A 64 -0.12 14.27 16.26
N ARG A 65 -0.91 13.19 16.15
CA ARG A 65 -1.12 12.24 17.25
C ARG A 65 0.18 11.52 17.62
N ILE A 66 0.94 11.08 16.62
CA ILE A 66 2.28 10.49 16.79
C ILE A 66 3.20 11.48 17.51
N ASP A 67 3.26 12.73 17.03
CA ASP A 67 4.13 13.76 17.59
C ASP A 67 3.73 14.10 19.05
N ASN A 68 2.43 14.22 19.34
CA ASN A 68 1.92 14.50 20.69
C ASN A 68 2.15 13.34 21.67
N ALA A 69 2.17 12.11 21.19
CA ALA A 69 2.55 10.93 21.97
C ALA A 69 4.08 10.83 22.18
N ASN A 70 4.88 11.77 21.66
CA ASN A 70 6.34 11.78 21.68
C ASN A 70 6.96 10.50 21.05
N LEU A 71 6.31 9.95 20.02
CA LEU A 71 6.77 8.76 19.33
C LEU A 71 7.61 9.13 18.11
N THR A 72 8.76 8.47 17.96
CA THR A 72 9.55 8.54 16.72
C THR A 72 9.10 7.41 15.81
N ILE A 73 8.41 7.74 14.72
CA ILE A 73 7.88 6.79 13.72
C ILE A 73 8.37 7.19 12.34
N ASP A 74 8.97 6.24 11.63
CA ASP A 74 9.52 6.40 10.28
C ASP A 74 8.55 5.95 9.19
N GLU A 75 7.66 5.00 9.50
CA GLU A 75 6.72 4.42 8.56
C GLU A 75 5.43 3.95 9.26
N VAL A 76 4.33 3.97 8.52
CA VAL A 76 2.98 3.63 9.01
C VAL A 76 2.39 2.51 8.17
N VAL A 77 1.79 1.52 8.83
CA VAL A 77 1.02 0.46 8.18
C VAL A 77 -0.38 0.44 8.78
N PHE A 78 -1.39 0.67 7.95
CA PHE A 78 -2.78 0.50 8.35
C PHE A 78 -3.18 -0.96 8.18
N MET A 79 -3.66 -1.56 9.27
CA MET A 79 -4.33 -2.86 9.25
C MET A 79 -5.81 -2.59 9.01
N SER A 80 -6.36 -3.03 7.88
CA SER A 80 -7.73 -2.66 7.53
C SER A 80 -8.51 -3.70 6.76
N ARG A 81 -9.78 -3.40 6.52
CA ARG A 81 -10.63 -4.11 5.59
C ARG A 81 -10.56 -3.46 4.21
N HIS A 82 -10.57 -4.30 3.19
CA HIS A 82 -10.95 -3.90 1.84
C HIS A 82 -12.46 -4.12 1.64
N SER A 83 -13.13 -3.21 0.95
CA SER A 83 -14.55 -3.33 0.57
C SER A 83 -14.74 -3.17 -0.94
N ALA A 84 -15.13 -4.24 -1.63
CA ALA A 84 -15.40 -4.21 -3.07
C ALA A 84 -16.73 -4.85 -3.44
N THR A 85 -17.38 -4.31 -4.48
CA THR A 85 -18.63 -4.85 -5.04
C THR A 85 -18.46 -6.22 -5.69
N SER A 86 -17.24 -6.60 -6.08
CA SER A 86 -16.96 -7.92 -6.66
C SER A 86 -17.18 -9.07 -5.66
N GLY A 87 -17.02 -8.81 -4.35
CA GLY A 87 -17.12 -9.82 -3.29
C GLY A 87 -16.03 -10.91 -3.34
N GLU A 88 -15.00 -10.72 -4.18
CA GLU A 88 -13.86 -11.63 -4.29
C GLU A 88 -13.00 -11.55 -3.02
N ALA A 89 -12.79 -12.67 -2.33
CA ALA A 89 -11.92 -12.70 -1.15
C ALA A 89 -10.48 -12.38 -1.55
N ALA A 90 -9.84 -11.46 -0.83
CA ALA A 90 -8.51 -10.99 -1.18
C ALA A 90 -7.68 -10.60 0.05
N LEU A 91 -6.37 -10.78 -0.05
CA LEU A 91 -5.36 -10.22 0.85
C LEU A 91 -4.57 -9.20 0.03
N THR A 92 -4.62 -7.93 0.44
CA THR A 92 -4.15 -6.84 -0.41
C THR A 92 -3.18 -5.91 0.28
N VAL A 93 -2.41 -5.20 -0.56
CA VAL A 93 -1.45 -4.18 -0.15
C VAL A 93 -1.60 -3.01 -1.10
N HIS A 94 -1.63 -1.77 -0.62
CA HIS A 94 -1.64 -0.63 -1.54
C HIS A 94 -1.11 0.68 -0.94
N PRO A 95 -0.61 1.59 -1.78
CA PRO A 95 -0.28 2.94 -1.38
C PRO A 95 -1.56 3.79 -1.35
N ILE A 96 -1.52 4.92 -0.65
CA ILE A 96 -2.70 5.79 -0.49
C ILE A 96 -2.52 7.16 -1.10
N GLY A 97 -3.64 7.80 -1.45
CA GLY A 97 -3.69 9.11 -2.04
C GLY A 97 -4.75 9.25 -3.13
N ASN A 98 -4.96 10.49 -3.56
CA ASN A 98 -5.98 10.82 -4.55
C ASN A 98 -5.36 11.52 -5.76
N PHE A 99 -5.54 10.95 -6.94
CA PHE A 99 -5.14 11.59 -8.20
C PHE A 99 -6.04 12.78 -8.57
N HIS A 100 -7.31 12.74 -8.15
CA HIS A 100 -8.35 13.73 -8.41
C HIS A 100 -9.00 14.20 -7.10
N LYS A 101 -10.29 13.92 -6.90
CA LYS A 101 -11.04 14.25 -5.67
C LYS A 101 -10.74 13.26 -4.53
N ASN A 102 -11.07 13.66 -3.32
CA ASN A 102 -10.78 12.95 -2.06
C ASN A 102 -12.06 12.49 -1.34
N GLU A 103 -12.98 11.83 -2.05
CA GLU A 103 -14.29 11.41 -1.52
C GLU A 103 -14.19 10.47 -0.32
N PHE A 104 -13.09 9.72 -0.22
CA PHE A 104 -12.80 8.77 0.86
C PHE A 104 -11.56 9.19 1.66
N GLY A 105 -11.48 10.47 2.02
CA GLY A 105 -10.39 11.03 2.82
C GLY A 105 -9.14 11.39 2.01
N GLY A 106 -8.18 11.98 2.70
CA GLY A 106 -6.95 12.54 2.16
C GLY A 106 -7.16 13.94 1.61
N ARG A 107 -6.22 14.38 0.77
CA ARG A 107 -6.28 15.68 0.07
C ARG A 107 -6.50 15.47 -1.42
N GLU A 108 -7.22 16.38 -2.06
CA GLU A 108 -7.38 16.38 -3.52
C GLU A 108 -6.01 16.50 -4.21
N LYS A 109 -5.85 15.80 -5.33
CA LYS A 109 -4.65 15.83 -6.18
C LYS A 109 -3.35 15.66 -5.38
N THR A 110 -3.36 14.81 -4.35
CA THR A 110 -2.25 14.62 -3.42
C THR A 110 -2.06 13.13 -3.13
N LEU A 111 -0.81 12.68 -3.24
CA LEU A 111 -0.40 11.32 -2.89
C LEU A 111 0.43 11.33 -1.60
N VAL A 112 0.26 10.30 -0.76
CA VAL A 112 1.09 10.11 0.43
C VAL A 112 2.37 9.40 0.02
N ARG A 113 3.49 9.71 0.68
CA ARG A 113 4.76 9.01 0.41
C ARG A 113 4.54 7.49 0.54
N ALA A 114 4.87 6.75 -0.52
CA ALA A 114 4.76 5.30 -0.50
C ALA A 114 5.94 4.66 0.25
N ASN A 115 5.82 3.37 0.57
CA ASN A 115 6.96 2.55 1.02
C ASN A 115 7.15 1.34 0.09
N PRO A 116 7.71 1.55 -1.12
CA PRO A 116 7.68 0.57 -2.20
C PRO A 116 8.30 -0.78 -1.83
N ALA A 117 9.46 -0.74 -1.17
CA ALA A 117 10.19 -1.94 -0.78
C ALA A 117 9.41 -2.75 0.26
N LEU A 118 8.81 -2.08 1.24
CA LEU A 118 8.04 -2.74 2.29
C LEU A 118 6.71 -3.29 1.78
N MET A 119 5.99 -2.54 0.94
CA MET A 119 4.77 -3.01 0.29
C MET A 119 5.02 -4.25 -0.58
N THR A 120 6.10 -4.23 -1.36
CA THR A 120 6.45 -5.35 -2.25
C THR A 120 6.88 -6.58 -1.45
N ASP A 121 7.64 -6.38 -0.36
CA ASP A 121 7.98 -7.46 0.55
C ASP A 121 6.75 -8.06 1.23
N ALA A 122 5.83 -7.19 1.71
CA ALA A 122 4.54 -7.62 2.25
C ALA A 122 3.77 -8.49 1.24
N LEU A 123 3.61 -8.03 -0.01
CA LEU A 123 2.93 -8.78 -1.06
C LEU A 123 3.55 -10.17 -1.28
N ARG A 124 4.88 -10.25 -1.39
CA ARG A 124 5.60 -11.51 -1.61
C ARG A 124 5.41 -12.47 -0.45
N ARG A 125 5.44 -11.97 0.79
CA ARG A 125 5.23 -12.78 1.99
C ARG A 125 3.80 -13.24 2.10
N ILE A 126 2.82 -12.38 1.81
CA ILE A 126 1.41 -12.80 1.73
C ILE A 126 1.30 -13.95 0.72
N ALA A 127 1.88 -13.82 -0.48
CA ALA A 127 1.83 -14.87 -1.49
C ALA A 127 2.52 -16.17 -1.03
N GLY A 128 3.62 -16.09 -0.28
CA GLY A 128 4.33 -17.24 0.26
C GLY A 128 3.67 -17.90 1.48
N TYR A 129 2.93 -17.14 2.28
CA TYR A 129 2.29 -17.61 3.52
C TYR A 129 0.83 -18.00 3.32
N ASN A 130 0.19 -17.50 2.25
CA ASN A 130 -1.22 -17.71 2.00
C ASN A 130 -1.51 -19.19 1.68
N ASP A 131 -2.18 -19.85 2.61
CA ASP A 131 -2.75 -21.20 2.45
C ASP A 131 -4.26 -21.18 2.20
N LEU A 132 -4.85 -19.99 2.06
CA LEU A 132 -6.27 -19.81 1.74
C LEU A 132 -6.45 -19.73 0.22
N GLU A 133 -6.73 -20.87 -0.41
CA GLU A 133 -6.94 -20.95 -1.87
C GLU A 133 -8.06 -20.02 -2.39
N SER A 134 -9.05 -19.71 -1.55
CA SER A 134 -10.13 -18.80 -1.92
C SER A 134 -9.74 -17.31 -1.88
N PHE A 135 -8.61 -16.96 -1.27
CA PHE A 135 -8.14 -15.59 -1.15
C PHE A 135 -7.11 -15.27 -2.24
N LYS A 136 -7.45 -14.31 -3.09
CA LYS A 136 -6.52 -13.75 -4.05
C LYS A 136 -5.49 -12.88 -3.33
N VAL A 137 -4.22 -12.99 -3.71
CA VAL A 137 -3.16 -12.09 -3.24
C VAL A 137 -2.86 -11.09 -4.35
N CYS A 138 -2.99 -9.79 -4.07
CA CYS A 138 -2.69 -8.76 -5.06
C CYS A 138 -2.40 -7.40 -4.44
N PHE A 139 -1.71 -6.57 -5.21
CA PHE A 139 -1.77 -5.13 -4.96
C PHE A 139 -3.17 -4.59 -5.27
N GLU A 140 -3.49 -3.46 -4.64
CA GLU A 140 -4.44 -2.51 -5.19
C GLU A 140 -3.72 -1.26 -5.67
N VAL A 141 -4.35 -0.56 -6.61
CA VAL A 141 -3.84 0.72 -7.11
C VAL A 141 -3.99 1.85 -6.08
N THR A 142 -3.33 2.98 -6.31
CA THR A 142 -3.39 4.12 -5.37
C THR A 142 -4.81 4.65 -5.25
N HIS A 143 -5.34 4.71 -4.04
CA HIS A 143 -6.65 5.29 -3.78
C HIS A 143 -6.83 5.69 -2.31
N HIS A 144 -7.84 6.54 -2.08
CA HIS A 144 -8.35 7.03 -0.80
C HIS A 144 -7.31 7.64 0.16
N GLY A 145 -7.79 8.17 1.28
CA GLY A 145 -6.97 8.74 2.34
C GLY A 145 -6.59 7.74 3.44
N PRO A 146 -6.17 8.22 4.61
CA PRO A 146 -6.02 9.63 4.98
C PRO A 146 -4.77 10.26 4.35
N TRP A 147 -4.52 11.55 4.61
CA TRP A 147 -3.23 12.19 4.29
C TRP A 147 -2.23 12.09 5.45
N LEU A 148 -0.97 11.76 5.15
CA LEU A 148 0.16 11.80 6.08
C LEU A 148 1.44 12.29 5.39
N LYS A 149 2.40 12.77 6.17
CA LYS A 149 3.78 13.08 5.76
C LYS A 149 4.67 11.84 5.74
N ARG A 150 4.37 10.86 6.58
CA ARG A 150 5.17 9.64 6.77
C ARG A 150 4.89 8.61 5.67
N PRO A 151 5.91 7.85 5.20
CA PRO A 151 5.71 6.70 4.33
C PRO A 151 4.63 5.76 4.85
N THR A 152 3.60 5.51 4.05
CA THR A 152 2.40 4.81 4.50
C THR A 152 1.90 3.82 3.45
N PHE A 153 1.37 2.68 3.91
CA PHE A 153 0.58 1.78 3.08
C PHE A 153 -0.49 1.04 3.90
N PHE A 154 -1.44 0.44 3.22
CA PHE A 154 -2.48 -0.41 3.81
C PHE A 154 -2.18 -1.89 3.53
N ILE A 155 -2.46 -2.73 4.52
CA ILE A 155 -2.51 -4.20 4.39
C ILE A 155 -3.90 -4.65 4.81
N GLU A 156 -4.60 -5.38 3.94
CA GLU A 156 -6.04 -5.54 4.09
C GLU A 156 -6.57 -6.95 3.87
N ILE A 157 -7.72 -7.21 4.51
CA ILE A 157 -8.54 -8.39 4.28
C ILE A 157 -9.82 -7.96 3.58
N GLY A 158 -10.05 -8.50 2.40
CA GLY A 158 -11.18 -8.17 1.55
C GLY A 158 -12.04 -9.38 1.14
N SER A 159 -13.14 -9.13 0.45
CA SER A 159 -13.65 -7.79 0.07
C SER A 159 -15.05 -7.49 0.60
N ASP A 160 -15.58 -8.33 1.49
CA ASP A 160 -16.88 -8.09 2.14
C ASP A 160 -16.97 -8.73 3.54
N GLY A 161 -18.11 -8.50 4.21
CA GLY A 161 -18.36 -8.96 5.57
C GLY A 161 -18.27 -10.47 5.80
N ARG A 162 -18.31 -11.31 4.74
CA ARG A 162 -18.12 -12.76 4.87
C ARG A 162 -16.67 -13.11 5.16
N ASN A 163 -15.74 -12.28 4.68
CA ASN A 163 -14.29 -12.52 4.73
C ASN A 163 -13.61 -11.72 5.85
N TRP A 164 -14.16 -10.57 6.22
CA TRP A 164 -13.59 -9.67 7.24
C TRP A 164 -13.32 -10.33 8.60
N GLY A 165 -14.14 -11.32 8.99
CA GLY A 165 -13.98 -12.08 10.22
C GLY A 165 -13.01 -13.26 10.13
N ASN A 166 -12.31 -13.48 9.02
CA ASN A 166 -11.47 -14.65 8.84
C ASN A 166 -10.19 -14.56 9.70
N GLU A 167 -10.14 -15.34 10.78
CA GLU A 167 -9.01 -15.35 11.70
C GLU A 167 -7.71 -15.86 11.07
N ARG A 168 -7.78 -16.81 10.12
CA ARG A 168 -6.60 -17.32 9.44
C ARG A 168 -5.99 -16.28 8.49
N ALA A 169 -6.84 -15.52 7.78
CA ALA A 169 -6.39 -14.39 6.99
C ALA A 169 -5.67 -13.34 7.86
N ALA A 170 -6.25 -13.00 9.01
CA ALA A 170 -5.60 -12.10 9.97
C ALA A 170 -4.27 -12.68 10.47
N ASP A 171 -4.24 -13.97 10.83
CA ASP A 171 -3.03 -14.66 11.28
C ASP A 171 -1.90 -14.59 10.23
N ILE A 172 -2.20 -14.87 8.96
CA ILE A 172 -1.27 -14.74 7.83
C ILE A 172 -0.73 -13.30 7.74
N LEU A 173 -1.60 -12.28 7.74
CA LEU A 173 -1.16 -10.89 7.63
C LEU A 173 -0.30 -10.46 8.82
N THR A 174 -0.55 -11.00 10.01
CA THR A 174 0.30 -10.71 11.17
C THR A 174 1.66 -11.39 11.11
N ASP A 175 1.76 -12.61 10.58
CA ASP A 175 3.07 -13.23 10.31
C ASP A 175 3.85 -12.42 9.28
N VAL A 176 3.18 -11.93 8.23
CA VAL A 176 3.78 -11.01 7.26
C VAL A 176 4.32 -9.77 7.97
N LEU A 177 3.48 -9.07 8.76
CA LEU A 177 3.85 -7.83 9.45
C LEU A 177 5.08 -7.98 10.35
N LEU A 178 5.21 -9.12 11.02
CA LEU A 178 6.32 -9.44 11.93
C LEU A 178 7.60 -9.83 11.19
N ASP A 179 7.48 -10.46 10.02
CA ASP A 179 8.62 -10.99 9.29
C ASP A 179 9.15 -10.07 8.18
N MET A 180 8.47 -8.96 7.87
CA MET A 180 8.86 -8.06 6.78
C MET A 180 10.34 -7.65 6.84
N GLU A 181 11.06 -7.90 5.75
CA GLU A 181 12.48 -7.61 5.56
C GLU A 181 12.69 -7.06 4.14
N PRO A 182 12.36 -5.77 3.91
CA PRO A 182 12.34 -5.21 2.57
C PRO A 182 13.69 -5.27 1.87
N ARG A 183 13.67 -5.60 0.58
CA ARG A 183 14.86 -5.61 -0.29
C ARG A 183 14.92 -4.32 -1.11
N ASP A 184 16.12 -3.77 -1.22
CA ASP A 184 16.38 -2.57 -2.03
C ASP A 184 16.53 -2.96 -3.51
N TYR A 185 15.39 -3.16 -4.17
CA TYR A 185 15.28 -3.35 -5.61
C TYR A 185 14.88 -2.05 -6.29
N CYS A 186 15.04 -1.98 -7.61
CA CYS A 186 14.64 -0.80 -8.36
C CYS A 186 13.15 -0.49 -8.10
N THR A 187 12.85 0.76 -7.78
CA THR A 187 11.49 1.21 -7.53
C THR A 187 10.86 1.73 -8.81
N ALA A 188 9.60 1.38 -9.08
CA ALA A 188 8.84 1.92 -10.20
C ALA A 188 7.42 2.32 -9.82
N VAL A 189 6.87 3.26 -10.58
CA VAL A 189 5.43 3.56 -10.61
C VAL A 189 4.74 2.69 -11.65
N GLY A 190 3.59 2.12 -11.31
CA GLY A 190 2.75 1.39 -12.25
C GLY A 190 1.77 2.33 -12.97
N VAL A 191 1.65 2.21 -14.30
CA VAL A 191 0.64 2.96 -15.09
C VAL A 191 -0.20 2.00 -15.92
N GLY A 192 -1.52 2.12 -15.78
CA GLY A 192 -2.53 1.31 -16.43
C GLY A 192 -3.10 0.19 -15.57
N GLY A 193 -4.06 -0.54 -16.13
CA GLY A 193 -4.76 -1.63 -15.49
C GLY A 193 -6.01 -1.17 -14.74
N GLY A 194 -6.60 -2.10 -13.99
CA GLY A 194 -7.73 -1.84 -13.10
C GLY A 194 -7.31 -1.81 -11.63
N HIS A 195 -8.30 -1.75 -10.75
CA HIS A 195 -8.13 -1.57 -9.31
C HIS A 195 -7.21 -2.61 -8.64
N TYR A 196 -7.36 -3.90 -8.95
CA TYR A 196 -6.54 -4.99 -8.36
C TYR A 196 -5.17 -5.22 -9.01
N ALA A 197 -4.68 -4.28 -9.84
CA ALA A 197 -3.30 -4.25 -10.32
C ALA A 197 -2.65 -5.62 -10.70
N PRO A 198 -3.31 -6.51 -11.49
CA PRO A 198 -2.86 -7.90 -11.64
C PRO A 198 -1.48 -8.00 -12.28
N ARG A 199 -1.17 -7.13 -13.25
CA ARG A 199 0.14 -7.11 -13.89
C ARG A 199 1.25 -6.64 -12.97
N PHE A 200 0.98 -5.65 -12.11
CA PHE A 200 1.99 -5.16 -11.17
C PHE A 200 2.23 -6.20 -10.06
N THR A 201 1.17 -6.90 -9.64
CA THR A 201 1.26 -8.07 -8.75
C THR A 201 2.15 -9.16 -9.35
N GLU A 202 1.87 -9.62 -10.57
CA GLU A 202 2.67 -10.63 -11.28
C GLU A 202 4.15 -10.23 -11.34
N VAL A 203 4.43 -9.01 -11.79
CA VAL A 203 5.79 -8.51 -11.97
C VAL A 203 6.52 -8.39 -10.62
N ALA A 204 5.84 -7.96 -9.56
CA ALA A 204 6.40 -7.88 -8.21
C ALA A 204 6.75 -9.25 -7.63
N LEU A 205 5.95 -10.27 -7.93
CA LEU A 205 6.16 -11.65 -7.45
C LEU A 205 7.26 -12.38 -8.23
N GLU A 206 7.56 -11.98 -9.47
CA GLU A 206 8.52 -12.67 -10.32
C GLU A 206 9.90 -12.01 -10.42
N TYR A 207 9.96 -10.67 -10.34
CA TYR A 207 11.16 -9.88 -10.64
C TYR A 207 11.65 -9.04 -9.46
N LYS A 208 12.93 -8.71 -9.46
CA LYS A 208 13.60 -7.81 -8.51
C LYS A 208 13.22 -6.35 -8.80
N ILE A 209 11.99 -5.99 -8.44
CA ILE A 209 11.42 -4.65 -8.54
C ILE A 209 10.56 -4.38 -7.31
N ASN A 210 10.42 -3.11 -6.95
CA ASN A 210 9.51 -2.61 -5.93
C ASN A 210 8.49 -1.65 -6.58
N PHE A 211 7.22 -1.78 -6.25
CA PHE A 211 6.19 -0.85 -6.73
C PHE A 211 5.81 0.17 -5.67
N GLY A 212 5.85 1.44 -6.07
CA GLY A 212 5.26 2.53 -5.29
C GLY A 212 3.81 2.78 -5.71
N HIS A 213 3.51 4.01 -6.11
CA HIS A 213 2.19 4.35 -6.62
C HIS A 213 1.85 3.63 -7.92
N MET A 214 0.57 3.32 -8.06
CA MET A 214 -0.02 2.71 -9.24
C MET A 214 -1.21 3.58 -9.70
N LEU A 215 -1.17 4.01 -10.97
CA LEU A 215 -2.16 4.86 -11.63
C LEU A 215 -2.99 4.00 -12.61
N PRO A 216 -4.24 3.65 -12.29
CA PRO A 216 -5.08 2.80 -13.14
C PRO A 216 -5.67 3.57 -14.33
N ASN A 217 -6.14 2.84 -15.35
CA ASN A 217 -6.72 3.42 -16.57
C ASN A 217 -7.84 4.43 -16.28
N TYR A 218 -8.76 4.10 -15.38
CA TYR A 218 -9.95 4.93 -15.10
C TYR A 218 -9.62 6.28 -14.45
N GLN A 219 -8.40 6.46 -13.91
CA GLN A 219 -7.93 7.76 -13.43
C GLN A 219 -7.35 8.61 -14.58
N ILE A 220 -6.89 7.97 -15.67
CA ILE A 220 -6.32 8.63 -16.85
C ILE A 220 -7.43 8.97 -17.86
N GLU A 221 -8.44 8.11 -17.97
CA GLU A 221 -9.57 8.29 -18.88
C GLU A 221 -10.25 9.66 -18.66
N GLY A 222 -10.31 10.46 -19.72
CA GLY A 222 -10.89 11.82 -19.68
C GLY A 222 -9.94 12.91 -19.17
N SER A 223 -8.71 12.57 -18.75
CA SER A 223 -7.68 13.55 -18.39
C SER A 223 -6.96 14.08 -19.63
N ASP A 224 -6.64 15.37 -19.62
CA ASP A 224 -5.75 15.97 -20.62
C ASP A 224 -4.27 15.57 -20.37
N ASP A 225 -3.40 16.01 -21.28
CA ASP A 225 -1.98 15.69 -21.24
C ASP A 225 -1.28 16.30 -20.02
N GLU A 226 -1.67 17.49 -19.58
CA GLU A 226 -1.09 18.16 -18.41
C GLU A 226 -1.45 17.44 -17.12
N ASP A 227 -2.72 17.07 -16.94
CA ASP A 227 -3.17 16.29 -15.78
C ASP A 227 -2.56 14.89 -15.79
N THR A 228 -2.40 14.25 -16.96
CA THR A 228 -1.72 12.95 -17.08
C THR A 228 -0.27 13.03 -16.63
N VAL A 229 0.48 14.04 -17.11
CA VAL A 229 1.87 14.27 -16.72
C VAL A 229 1.98 14.59 -15.24
N ARG A 230 1.07 15.42 -14.69
CA ARG A 230 1.00 15.71 -13.26
C ARG A 230 0.84 14.43 -12.44
N MET A 231 -0.14 13.57 -12.76
CA MET A 231 -0.39 12.34 -12.01
C MET A 231 0.83 11.41 -12.00
N VAL A 232 1.51 11.25 -13.14
CA VAL A 232 2.75 10.46 -13.22
C VAL A 232 3.86 11.09 -12.38
N LYS A 233 4.02 12.41 -12.46
CA LYS A 233 5.04 13.14 -11.69
C LYS A 233 4.81 13.05 -10.18
N ASP A 234 3.57 13.20 -9.74
CA ASP A 234 3.18 13.08 -8.33
C ASP A 234 3.45 11.67 -7.83
N ALA A 235 3.06 10.65 -8.61
CA ALA A 235 3.31 9.24 -8.31
C ALA A 235 4.81 8.92 -8.20
N CYS A 236 5.62 9.42 -9.15
CA CYS A 236 7.07 9.21 -9.15
C CYS A 236 7.74 9.90 -7.97
N SER A 237 7.34 11.14 -7.67
CA SER A 237 7.88 11.93 -6.55
C SER A 237 7.54 11.30 -5.20
N ALA A 238 6.29 10.86 -5.01
CA ALA A 238 5.86 10.21 -3.77
C ALA A 238 6.42 8.77 -3.60
N SER A 239 6.91 8.17 -4.68
CA SER A 239 7.58 6.85 -4.67
C SER A 239 9.12 6.93 -4.70
N ASP A 240 9.69 8.14 -4.74
CA ASP A 240 11.14 8.37 -4.86
C ASP A 240 11.78 7.62 -6.05
N THR A 241 11.20 7.77 -7.25
CA THR A 241 11.72 7.13 -8.46
C THR A 241 11.52 7.99 -9.72
N LYS A 242 12.22 7.61 -10.79
CA LYS A 242 11.95 8.09 -12.16
C LYS A 242 11.48 6.97 -13.10
N LEU A 243 11.41 5.73 -12.61
CA LEU A 243 11.05 4.57 -13.41
C LEU A 243 9.54 4.39 -13.44
N VAL A 244 9.01 4.12 -14.63
CA VAL A 244 7.60 3.86 -14.87
C VAL A 244 7.43 2.56 -15.63
N TYR A 245 6.61 1.67 -15.08
CA TYR A 245 6.22 0.40 -15.69
C TYR A 245 4.78 0.51 -16.23
N ILE A 246 4.60 0.37 -17.55
CA ILE A 246 3.27 0.47 -18.19
C ILE A 246 2.66 -0.91 -18.41
N HIS A 247 1.43 -1.12 -17.95
CA HIS A 247 0.58 -2.23 -18.39
C HIS A 247 0.05 -1.95 -19.81
N ARG A 248 0.89 -2.11 -20.84
CA ARG A 248 0.51 -1.74 -22.23
C ARG A 248 -0.80 -2.36 -22.71
N LYS A 249 -1.03 -3.63 -22.37
CA LYS A 249 -2.22 -4.40 -22.78
C LYS A 249 -3.53 -3.94 -22.11
N SER A 250 -3.49 -3.02 -21.15
CA SER A 250 -4.72 -2.49 -20.52
C SER A 250 -5.30 -1.33 -21.31
N MET A 251 -4.56 -0.77 -22.27
CA MET A 251 -4.94 0.43 -23.00
C MET A 251 -5.05 0.14 -24.50
N LYS A 252 -5.80 0.99 -25.21
CA LYS A 252 -5.81 0.96 -26.69
C LYS A 252 -4.46 1.47 -27.19
N GLY A 253 -4.00 0.94 -28.33
CA GLY A 253 -2.68 1.27 -28.89
C GLY A 253 -2.38 2.78 -29.04
N PRO A 254 -3.30 3.63 -29.52
CA PRO A 254 -3.08 5.08 -29.57
C PRO A 254 -2.88 5.72 -28.20
N GLU A 255 -3.66 5.29 -27.20
CA GLU A 255 -3.61 5.82 -25.83
C GLU A 255 -2.31 5.40 -25.14
N GLU A 256 -1.90 4.13 -25.30
CA GLU A 256 -0.62 3.63 -24.78
C GLU A 256 0.58 4.40 -25.36
N ARG A 257 0.55 4.72 -26.67
CA ARG A 257 1.60 5.53 -27.32
C ARG A 257 1.62 6.95 -26.79
N ARG A 258 0.45 7.61 -26.71
CA ARG A 258 0.30 8.96 -26.13
C ARG A 258 0.88 9.01 -24.72
N ILE A 259 0.45 8.11 -23.84
CA ILE A 259 0.92 8.06 -22.45
C ILE A 259 2.43 7.80 -22.40
N SER A 260 2.95 6.88 -23.21
CA SER A 260 4.38 6.59 -23.28
C SER A 260 5.21 7.81 -23.73
N GLU A 261 4.71 8.58 -24.69
CA GLU A 261 5.36 9.80 -25.17
C GLU A 261 5.34 10.91 -24.12
N LEU A 262 4.21 11.10 -23.42
CA LEU A 262 4.09 12.05 -22.33
C LEU A 262 5.06 11.74 -21.18
N ILE A 263 5.13 10.48 -20.75
CA ILE A 263 6.04 10.04 -19.68
C ILE A 263 7.50 10.33 -20.05
N ARG A 264 7.93 9.98 -21.27
CA ARG A 264 9.30 10.25 -21.74
C ARG A 264 9.58 11.74 -21.85
N SER A 265 8.64 12.51 -22.40
CA SER A 265 8.79 13.96 -22.60
C SER A 265 8.86 14.71 -21.27
N ALA A 266 8.22 14.18 -20.22
CA ALA A 266 8.31 14.68 -18.85
C ALA A 266 9.61 14.27 -18.12
N GLY A 267 10.49 13.49 -18.75
CA GLY A 267 11.81 13.11 -18.20
C GLY A 267 11.81 11.84 -17.35
N PHE A 268 10.77 11.00 -17.47
CA PHE A 268 10.69 9.71 -16.79
C PHE A 268 11.10 8.55 -17.72
N GLU A 269 11.59 7.46 -17.13
CA GLU A 269 12.14 6.32 -17.83
C GLU A 269 11.16 5.16 -17.86
N LEU A 270 10.88 4.64 -19.06
CA LEU A 270 10.00 3.49 -19.23
C LEU A 270 10.78 2.19 -19.14
N ILE A 271 10.35 1.30 -18.25
CA ILE A 271 10.91 -0.04 -18.09
C ILE A 271 9.87 -1.12 -18.42
N THR A 272 10.35 -2.28 -18.83
CA THR A 272 9.56 -3.50 -19.07
C THR A 272 10.17 -4.67 -18.32
N SER A 273 9.47 -5.81 -18.24
CA SER A 273 9.98 -7.01 -17.56
C SER A 273 11.34 -7.48 -18.09
N SER A 274 11.64 -7.24 -19.37
CA SER A 274 12.96 -7.53 -19.97
C SER A 274 14.12 -6.71 -19.41
N ASN A 275 13.85 -5.63 -18.66
CA ASN A 275 14.86 -4.84 -17.97
C ASN A 275 15.11 -5.32 -16.53
N LEU A 276 14.38 -6.34 -16.06
CA LEU A 276 14.37 -6.76 -14.67
C LEU A 276 14.96 -8.16 -14.51
N GLU A 277 15.68 -8.35 -13.42
CA GLU A 277 16.17 -9.68 -13.03
C GLU A 277 15.06 -10.47 -12.33
N HIS A 278 15.03 -11.79 -12.52
CA HIS A 278 14.16 -12.67 -11.74
C HIS A 278 14.62 -12.77 -10.27
N ILE A 279 13.66 -12.91 -9.35
CA ILE A 279 13.95 -13.05 -7.91
C ILE A 279 14.75 -14.33 -7.64
N ASN A 280 14.41 -15.43 -8.31
CA ASN A 280 15.02 -16.74 -8.09
C ASN A 280 16.32 -16.97 -8.87
N GLY A 281 16.82 -15.97 -9.60
CA GLY A 281 18.05 -16.06 -10.39
C GLY A 281 17.95 -17.06 -11.54
N ASN A 282 17.61 -16.58 -12.74
CA ASN A 282 17.90 -17.25 -14.00
C ASN A 282 18.62 -16.26 -14.91
#